data_AF-A0AAU2WW42-F1
#
_entry.id   AF-A0AAU2WW42-F1
#
_cell.length_a   1.000
_cell.length_b   1.000
_cell.length_c   1.000
_cell.angle_alpha   90.00
_cell.angle_beta   90.00
_cell.angle_gamma   90.00
#
_symmetry.space_group_name_H-M   'P 1'
#
loop_
_entity.id
_entity.type
_entity.pdbx_description
1 polymer ?
#
loop_
_entity_poly.entity_id
_entity_poly.type
_entity_poly.pdbx_seq_one_letter_code
_entity_poly.pdbx_strand_id
1 'polypeptide(L)'
;MSSGGPGMQAAQGLRGTVALLTFLALIVGAALFGGCDIIGKASKTSGAADDTPAASSSAPTTTAPFTPPPAQPIPRGTATPSLPLPSTAKVAQSDATAVSSAALTVVFTYDTTTDTTAQDAVLRAQPWMTEAYAAVQREHVSVSPPGADWTTWTEHRAYTAPVLERGRDQAPTDTATTAYRQWIVRYTPTGRDGWKGSEATVVVFAVLTRPSVTDPWRVSDMLVRS
;
A
#
# COMPACT_ATOMS: atom_id res chain seq x y z
N MET A 1 -63.35 -31.45 -8.58
CA MET A 1 -63.64 -30.02 -8.38
C MET A 1 -62.33 -29.38 -7.95
N SER A 2 -61.58 -28.78 -8.87
CA SER A 2 -61.60 -27.33 -9.21
C SER A 2 -61.14 -26.52 -8.00
N SER A 3 -60.13 -25.66 -8.01
CA SER A 3 -59.40 -24.85 -9.01
C SER A 3 -58.28 -24.17 -8.17
N GLY A 4 -57.14 -23.66 -8.61
CA GLY A 4 -56.64 -23.18 -9.90
C GLY A 4 -55.21 -22.67 -9.65
N GLY A 5 -54.39 -22.69 -10.70
CA GLY A 5 -52.95 -22.42 -10.64
C GLY A 5 -52.53 -20.94 -10.74
N PRO A 6 -51.53 -20.62 -11.58
CA PRO A 6 -50.27 -20.04 -11.15
C PRO A 6 -50.13 -18.53 -11.47
N GLY A 7 -49.24 -17.85 -10.76
CA GLY A 7 -48.88 -16.45 -11.02
C GLY A 7 -47.37 -16.28 -11.21
N MET A 8 -46.91 -16.35 -12.47
CA MET A 8 -45.69 -15.70 -12.91
C MET A 8 -45.86 -14.17 -12.82
N GLN A 9 -44.90 -13.47 -12.23
CA GLN A 9 -44.42 -12.22 -12.83
C GLN A 9 -42.91 -12.15 -12.77
N ALA A 10 -42.36 -11.90 -13.95
CA ALA A 10 -40.96 -11.66 -14.19
C ALA A 10 -40.68 -10.15 -14.18
N ALA A 11 -39.40 -9.87 -13.91
CA ALA A 11 -38.57 -8.88 -14.60
C ALA A 11 -38.38 -7.47 -14.01
N GLN A 12 -37.10 -7.09 -14.13
CA GLN A 12 -36.50 -5.75 -14.31
C GLN A 12 -36.07 -4.98 -13.05
N GLY A 13 -34.82 -4.48 -13.08
CA GLY A 13 -34.44 -3.34 -12.24
C GLY A 13 -32.99 -3.19 -11.83
N LEU A 14 -32.04 -3.23 -12.78
CA LEU A 14 -30.68 -2.72 -12.62
C LEU A 14 -30.69 -1.23 -12.17
N ARG A 15 -29.87 -0.88 -11.16
CA ARG A 15 -29.20 0.43 -10.84
C ARG A 15 -28.95 0.45 -9.33
N GLY A 16 -27.74 0.33 -8.80
CA GLY A 16 -26.59 1.19 -9.10
C GLY A 16 -26.65 2.43 -8.19
N THR A 17 -26.12 2.35 -6.97
CA THR A 17 -25.75 3.55 -6.20
C THR A 17 -24.58 3.24 -5.28
N VAL A 18 -23.38 3.44 -5.82
CA VAL A 18 -22.15 3.62 -5.05
C VAL A 18 -22.26 4.99 -4.38
N ALA A 19 -22.47 5.02 -3.07
CA ALA A 19 -22.42 6.26 -2.31
C ALA A 19 -20.94 6.60 -2.02
N LEU A 20 -20.37 7.41 -2.91
CA LEU A 20 -19.06 8.03 -2.78
C LEU A 20 -19.16 9.15 -1.72
N LEU A 21 -18.64 8.92 -0.51
CA LEU A 21 -18.55 9.97 0.51
C LEU A 21 -17.22 10.71 0.36
N THR A 22 -17.28 11.87 -0.29
CA THR A 22 -16.22 12.87 -0.36
C THR A 22 -16.10 13.62 0.97
N PHE A 23 -14.96 13.47 1.66
CA PHE A 23 -14.61 14.35 2.78
C PHE A 23 -13.72 15.49 2.30
N LEU A 24 -14.24 16.71 2.48
CA LEU A 24 -13.64 17.99 2.18
C LEU A 24 -12.49 18.28 3.18
N ALA A 25 -11.26 18.46 2.69
CA ALA A 25 -10.12 18.88 3.49
C ALA A 25 -10.09 20.41 3.61
N LEU A 26 -10.07 20.90 4.86
CA LEU A 26 -9.93 22.30 5.25
C LEU A 26 -8.44 22.65 5.33
N ILE A 27 -7.95 23.64 4.58
CA ILE A 27 -6.56 24.10 4.62
C ILE A 27 -6.45 25.45 5.37
N VAL A 28 -5.77 25.37 6.53
CA VAL A 28 -4.69 26.23 7.09
C VAL A 28 -4.82 27.75 7.10
N GLY A 29 -4.53 28.35 8.27
CA GLY A 29 -4.01 29.72 8.37
C GLY A 29 -3.56 30.15 9.77
N ALA A 30 -2.25 30.03 10.07
CA ALA A 30 -1.46 30.77 11.09
C ALA A 30 0.01 30.28 11.00
N ALA A 31 1.11 31.03 11.15
CA ALA A 31 1.38 32.44 11.40
C ALA A 31 2.86 32.76 11.07
N LEU A 32 3.12 34.03 10.72
CA LEU A 32 4.25 34.91 11.06
C LEU A 32 5.68 34.37 11.27
N PHE A 33 6.58 34.77 10.37
CA PHE A 33 7.97 35.24 10.65
C PHE A 33 8.24 36.36 9.62
N GLY A 34 8.61 37.61 9.94
CA GLY A 34 9.71 38.05 10.81
C GLY A 34 10.92 38.36 9.92
N GLY A 35 11.04 39.60 9.43
CA GLY A 35 12.04 40.02 8.43
C GLY A 35 13.39 40.46 9.01
N CYS A 36 14.31 40.85 8.10
CA CYS A 36 15.29 41.92 8.35
C CYS A 36 15.84 42.49 7.02
N ASP A 37 15.72 43.81 6.89
CA ASP A 37 16.30 44.71 5.88
C ASP A 37 17.84 44.78 5.95
N ILE A 38 18.54 44.91 4.82
CA ILE A 38 19.71 45.82 4.65
C ILE A 38 19.77 46.37 3.21
N ILE A 39 19.25 47.59 3.05
CA ILE A 39 19.85 48.80 2.44
C ILE A 39 20.94 48.64 1.36
N GLY A 40 20.66 49.22 0.18
CA GLY A 40 21.65 49.70 -0.79
C GLY A 40 21.04 50.53 -1.91
N LYS A 41 20.89 51.85 -1.72
CA LYS A 41 20.57 52.85 -2.76
C LYS A 41 21.84 53.65 -3.11
N ALA A 42 22.15 53.80 -4.41
CA ALA A 42 22.81 54.96 -5.02
C ALA A 42 22.65 54.82 -6.56
N SER A 43 21.89 55.64 -7.30
CA SER A 43 22.00 57.07 -7.66
C SER A 43 22.73 57.32 -9.00
N LYS A 44 21.93 57.71 -10.02
CA LYS A 44 22.09 58.78 -11.05
C LYS A 44 23.34 58.89 -11.97
N THR A 45 23.03 58.80 -13.29
CA THR A 45 23.26 59.78 -14.39
C THR A 45 24.61 59.87 -15.15
N SER A 46 24.52 59.48 -16.44
CA SER A 46 25.07 60.03 -17.71
C SER A 46 26.56 60.36 -17.89
N GLY A 47 27.17 59.74 -18.91
CA GLY A 47 28.36 60.21 -19.62
C GLY A 47 28.75 59.26 -20.76
N ALA A 48 28.74 59.77 -21.98
CA ALA A 48 28.86 59.03 -23.24
C ALA A 48 30.24 58.37 -23.48
N ALA A 49 30.22 57.18 -24.07
CA ALA A 49 31.25 56.70 -24.98
C ALA A 49 30.59 55.75 -25.99
N ASP A 50 30.70 56.10 -27.26
CA ASP A 50 30.43 55.23 -28.41
C ASP A 50 31.22 53.94 -28.26
N ASP A 51 30.52 52.82 -28.25
CA ASP A 51 31.04 51.55 -28.74
C ASP A 51 29.82 50.72 -29.13
N THR A 52 29.65 50.51 -30.43
CA THR A 52 28.60 49.65 -30.99
C THR A 52 28.91 48.21 -30.62
N PRO A 53 28.13 47.51 -29.77
CA PRO A 53 28.23 46.07 -29.65
C PRO A 53 27.24 45.48 -30.65
N ALA A 54 27.77 44.71 -31.61
CA ALA A 54 26.97 43.92 -32.52
C ALA A 54 25.88 43.16 -31.74
N ALA A 55 24.61 43.42 -32.05
CA ALA A 55 23.48 42.70 -31.50
C ALA A 55 23.56 41.22 -31.93
N SER A 56 24.27 40.41 -31.14
CA SER A 56 24.16 38.96 -31.19
C SER A 56 22.83 38.59 -30.54
N SER A 57 21.78 38.54 -31.35
CA SER A 57 20.48 38.00 -30.97
C SER A 57 20.67 36.52 -30.60
N SER A 58 20.82 36.25 -29.31
CA SER A 58 20.76 34.88 -28.79
C SER A 58 19.32 34.43 -28.91
N ALA A 59 19.05 33.57 -29.90
CA ALA A 59 17.75 32.94 -30.05
C ALA A 59 17.40 32.20 -28.74
N PRO A 60 16.17 32.35 -28.20
CA PRO A 60 15.76 31.58 -27.03
C PRO A 60 15.78 30.10 -27.42
N THR A 61 16.64 29.31 -26.77
CA THR A 61 16.54 27.86 -26.86
C THR A 61 15.25 27.46 -26.16
N THR A 62 14.18 27.25 -26.91
CA THR A 62 12.94 26.67 -26.40
C THR A 62 13.26 25.24 -26.00
N THR A 63 13.56 25.00 -24.72
CA THR A 63 13.61 23.65 -24.16
C THR A 63 12.24 23.04 -24.35
N ALA A 64 12.13 22.07 -25.25
CA ALA A 64 10.91 21.29 -25.41
C ALA A 64 10.51 20.68 -24.06
N PRO A 65 9.22 20.62 -23.71
CA PRO A 65 8.80 19.97 -22.48
C PRO A 65 9.24 18.50 -22.50
N PHE A 66 10.12 18.13 -21.57
CA PHE A 66 10.49 16.74 -21.35
C PHE A 66 9.27 16.03 -20.78
N THR A 67 8.65 15.18 -21.59
CA THR A 67 7.66 14.22 -21.09
C THR A 67 8.44 12.98 -20.66
N PRO A 68 8.56 12.68 -19.35
CA PRO A 68 9.21 11.46 -18.92
C PRO A 68 8.47 10.25 -19.52
N PRO A 69 9.19 9.19 -19.92
CA PRO A 69 8.55 7.97 -20.38
C PRO A 69 7.63 7.41 -19.29
N PRO A 70 6.55 6.69 -19.65
CA PRO A 70 5.68 6.06 -18.68
C PRO A 70 6.49 5.07 -17.82
N ALA A 71 6.30 5.14 -16.51
CA ALA A 71 6.92 4.22 -15.57
C ALA A 71 6.57 2.78 -15.93
N GLN A 72 7.59 1.91 -15.97
CA GLN A 72 7.42 0.50 -16.29
C GLN A 72 7.06 -0.29 -15.02
N PRO A 73 6.21 -1.33 -15.12
CA PRO A 73 5.98 -2.29 -14.05
C PRO A 73 7.28 -2.91 -13.55
N ILE A 74 7.42 -3.05 -12.22
CA ILE A 74 8.52 -3.82 -11.63
C ILE A 74 8.19 -5.32 -11.77
N PRO A 75 9.11 -6.16 -12.30
CA PRO A 75 8.91 -7.60 -12.36
C PRO A 75 8.75 -8.22 -10.98
N ARG A 76 7.86 -9.20 -10.87
CA ARG A 76 7.64 -9.94 -9.62
C ARG A 76 8.80 -10.87 -9.31
N GLY A 77 9.00 -11.08 -8.01
CA GLY A 77 9.83 -12.17 -7.50
C GLY A 77 9.26 -13.54 -7.89
N THR A 78 10.12 -14.55 -8.06
CA THR A 78 9.72 -15.89 -8.51
C THR A 78 10.06 -17.01 -7.52
N ALA A 79 10.77 -16.68 -6.43
CA ALA A 79 11.27 -17.67 -5.47
C ALA A 79 10.47 -17.66 -4.17
N THR A 80 10.46 -18.80 -3.47
CA THR A 80 9.88 -18.91 -2.12
C THR A 80 10.94 -18.49 -1.10
N PRO A 81 10.59 -17.69 -0.09
CA PRO A 81 11.53 -17.32 0.97
C PRO A 81 12.13 -18.53 1.65
N SER A 82 13.34 -18.37 2.16
CA SER A 82 14.01 -19.42 2.95
C SER A 82 13.37 -19.69 4.31
N LEU A 83 12.53 -18.75 4.79
CA LEU A 83 11.90 -18.84 6.10
C LEU A 83 10.68 -19.77 6.07
N PRO A 84 10.46 -20.57 7.13
CA PRO A 84 9.26 -21.39 7.23
C PRO A 84 8.02 -20.50 7.33
N LEU A 85 7.10 -20.67 6.39
CA LEU A 85 5.82 -19.95 6.36
C LEU A 85 4.68 -20.82 6.87
N PRO A 86 3.64 -20.21 7.48
CA PRO A 86 2.40 -20.92 7.79
C PRO A 86 1.79 -21.56 6.55
N SER A 87 1.25 -22.77 6.72
CA SER A 87 0.50 -23.48 5.68
C SER A 87 -0.98 -23.53 6.04
N THR A 88 -1.86 -23.33 5.07
CA THR A 88 -3.32 -23.44 5.24
C THR A 88 -3.75 -24.82 5.75
N ALA A 89 -2.99 -25.87 5.44
CA ALA A 89 -3.26 -27.24 5.93
C ALA A 89 -2.95 -27.42 7.43
N LYS A 90 -2.11 -26.57 8.03
CA LYS A 90 -1.67 -26.69 9.43
C LYS A 90 -2.34 -25.68 10.37
N VAL A 91 -3.07 -24.71 9.83
CA VAL A 91 -3.75 -23.66 10.60
C VAL A 91 -5.22 -23.98 10.73
N ALA A 92 -5.78 -23.77 11.94
CA ALA A 92 -7.19 -23.94 12.23
C ALA A 92 -8.07 -23.00 11.37
N GLN A 93 -8.58 -23.52 10.25
CA GLN A 93 -9.30 -22.72 9.25
C GLN A 93 -10.67 -22.19 9.72
N SER A 94 -11.22 -22.76 10.79
CA SER A 94 -12.47 -22.32 11.43
C SER A 94 -12.27 -21.16 12.42
N ASP A 95 -11.03 -20.82 12.76
CA ASP A 95 -10.69 -19.71 13.66
C ASP A 95 -10.16 -18.51 12.87
N ALA A 96 -10.95 -17.43 12.81
CA ALA A 96 -10.58 -16.19 12.14
C ALA A 96 -9.29 -15.55 12.71
N THR A 97 -9.00 -15.75 14.00
CA THR A 97 -7.76 -15.26 14.61
C THR A 97 -6.56 -16.05 14.11
N ALA A 98 -6.64 -17.37 14.07
CA ALA A 98 -5.56 -18.21 13.55
C ALA A 98 -5.29 -17.92 12.06
N VAL A 99 -6.36 -17.79 11.26
CA VAL A 99 -6.25 -17.47 9.83
C VAL A 99 -5.63 -16.09 9.60
N SER A 100 -6.11 -15.05 10.29
CA SER A 100 -5.57 -13.69 10.12
C SER A 100 -4.12 -13.58 10.57
N SER A 101 -3.75 -14.20 11.70
CA SER A 101 -2.36 -14.22 12.17
C SER A 101 -1.43 -14.91 11.17
N ALA A 102 -1.85 -16.04 10.61
CA ALA A 102 -1.08 -16.77 9.60
C ALA A 102 -0.93 -15.96 8.30
N ALA A 103 -2.02 -15.36 7.81
CA ALA A 103 -1.99 -14.50 6.63
C ALA A 103 -1.01 -13.34 6.80
N LEU A 104 -1.10 -12.61 7.93
CA LEU A 104 -0.25 -11.48 8.23
C LEU A 104 1.21 -11.89 8.46
N THR A 105 1.46 -13.06 9.04
CA THR A 105 2.81 -13.62 9.13
C THR A 105 3.42 -13.74 7.72
N VAL A 106 2.68 -14.27 6.75
CA VAL A 106 3.17 -14.37 5.36
C VAL A 106 3.39 -13.00 4.74
N VAL A 107 2.43 -12.07 4.88
CA VAL A 107 2.48 -10.71 4.32
C VAL A 107 3.69 -9.92 4.81
N PHE A 108 4.03 -10.03 6.09
CA PHE A 108 5.14 -9.28 6.72
C PHE A 108 6.44 -10.10 6.83
N THR A 109 6.49 -11.28 6.20
CA THR A 109 7.73 -12.03 5.98
C THR A 109 8.29 -11.68 4.60
N TYR A 110 9.13 -10.65 4.58
CA TYR A 110 9.88 -10.20 3.42
C TYR A 110 11.21 -10.97 3.35
N ASP A 111 11.66 -11.28 2.14
CA ASP A 111 13.00 -11.80 1.87
C ASP A 111 13.50 -11.16 0.57
N THR A 112 14.42 -10.19 0.66
CA THR A 112 14.89 -9.41 -0.49
C THR A 112 15.73 -10.23 -1.47
N THR A 113 16.03 -11.49 -1.15
CA THR A 113 16.63 -12.42 -2.11
C THR A 113 15.62 -13.04 -3.06
N THR A 114 14.32 -12.98 -2.72
CA THR A 114 13.23 -13.59 -3.49
C THR A 114 12.15 -12.60 -3.89
N ASP A 115 11.88 -11.61 -3.03
CA ASP A 115 10.91 -10.55 -3.24
C ASP A 115 11.60 -9.37 -3.95
N THR A 116 11.07 -8.96 -5.10
CA THR A 116 11.50 -7.72 -5.77
C THR A 116 10.91 -6.51 -5.06
N THR A 117 9.70 -6.66 -4.52
CA THR A 117 8.97 -5.62 -3.76
C THR A 117 8.21 -6.24 -2.59
N ALA A 118 7.77 -5.42 -1.63
CA ALA A 118 6.89 -5.87 -0.55
C ALA A 118 5.58 -6.51 -1.05
N GLN A 119 5.12 -6.17 -2.26
CA GLN A 119 3.92 -6.76 -2.85
C GLN A 119 4.09 -8.27 -3.14
N ASP A 120 5.31 -8.75 -3.37
CA ASP A 120 5.54 -10.19 -3.61
C ASP A 120 5.15 -11.04 -2.38
N ALA A 121 5.39 -10.53 -1.17
CA ALA A 121 4.93 -11.17 0.07
C ALA A 121 3.40 -11.15 0.21
N VAL A 122 2.74 -10.08 -0.23
CA VAL A 122 1.26 -10.00 -0.27
C VAL A 122 0.69 -11.03 -1.24
N LEU A 123 1.26 -11.15 -2.44
CA LEU A 123 0.85 -12.13 -3.45
C LEU A 123 1.06 -13.57 -2.95
N ARG A 124 2.16 -13.82 -2.23
CA ARG A 124 2.42 -15.11 -1.59
C ARG A 124 1.38 -15.48 -0.52
N ALA A 125 0.70 -14.49 0.06
CA ALA A 125 -0.37 -14.71 1.03
C ALA A 125 -1.77 -14.96 0.41
N GLN A 126 -1.90 -15.00 -0.93
CA GLN A 126 -3.18 -15.23 -1.61
C GLN A 126 -3.99 -16.46 -1.15
N PRO A 127 -3.39 -17.60 -0.80
CA PRO A 127 -4.16 -18.75 -0.29
C PRO A 127 -4.97 -18.47 0.99
N TRP A 128 -4.66 -17.39 1.69
CA TRP A 128 -5.37 -16.93 2.89
C TRP A 128 -6.47 -15.91 2.61
N MET A 129 -6.58 -15.43 1.37
CA MET A 129 -7.47 -14.35 0.97
C MET A 129 -8.74 -14.89 0.30
N THR A 130 -9.80 -14.09 0.26
CA THR A 130 -10.93 -14.35 -0.63
C THR A 130 -10.46 -14.21 -2.07
N GLU A 131 -11.08 -14.92 -3.03
CA GLU A 131 -10.69 -14.81 -4.44
C GLU A 131 -10.78 -13.38 -4.96
N ALA A 132 -11.84 -12.66 -4.57
CA ALA A 132 -12.02 -11.26 -4.95
C ALA A 132 -10.88 -10.37 -4.42
N TYR A 133 -10.46 -10.55 -3.17
CA TYR A 133 -9.37 -9.77 -2.62
C TYR A 133 -8.01 -10.17 -3.22
N ALA A 134 -7.78 -11.47 -3.42
CA ALA A 134 -6.61 -11.96 -4.12
C ALA A 134 -6.49 -11.39 -5.54
N ALA A 135 -7.61 -11.27 -6.27
CA ALA A 135 -7.65 -10.66 -7.60
C ALA A 135 -7.22 -9.19 -7.58
N VAL A 136 -7.72 -8.39 -6.64
CA VAL A 136 -7.28 -7.00 -6.44
C VAL A 136 -5.78 -6.93 -6.20
N GLN A 137 -5.22 -7.84 -5.39
CA GLN A 137 -3.78 -7.88 -5.14
C GLN A 137 -2.97 -8.29 -6.39
N ARG A 138 -3.49 -9.18 -7.24
CA ARG A 138 -2.86 -9.57 -8.52
C ARG A 138 -2.84 -8.42 -9.52
N GLU A 139 -3.81 -7.53 -9.47
CA GLU A 139 -3.90 -6.35 -10.35
C GLU A 139 -3.02 -5.20 -9.85
N HIS A 140 -2.63 -5.20 -8.57
CA HIS A 140 -1.68 -4.24 -8.06
C HIS A 140 -0.31 -4.42 -8.73
N VAL A 141 0.14 -3.37 -9.40
CA VAL A 141 1.45 -3.31 -10.05
C VAL A 141 2.25 -2.21 -9.38
N SER A 142 3.37 -2.59 -8.76
CA SER A 142 4.34 -1.61 -8.29
C SER A 142 5.03 -0.96 -9.49
N VAL A 143 4.79 0.34 -9.68
CA VAL A 143 5.37 1.15 -10.76
C VAL A 143 6.46 2.10 -10.25
N SER A 144 6.68 2.16 -8.94
CA SER A 144 7.76 2.90 -8.29
C SER A 144 8.72 1.94 -7.64
N PRO A 145 10.06 2.15 -7.76
CA PRO A 145 11.04 1.37 -7.05
C PRO A 145 10.71 1.30 -5.57
N PRO A 146 11.02 0.17 -4.90
CA PRO A 146 10.96 0.12 -3.45
C PRO A 146 11.73 1.29 -2.83
N GLY A 147 11.20 1.86 -1.74
CA GLY A 147 11.79 3.03 -1.08
C GLY A 147 13.22 2.77 -0.59
N ALA A 148 13.92 3.83 -0.15
CA ALA A 148 15.34 3.78 0.25
C ALA A 148 15.64 2.64 1.25
N ASP A 149 14.74 2.37 2.20
CA ASP A 149 14.88 1.27 3.15
C ASP A 149 15.00 -0.10 2.44
N TRP A 150 14.18 -0.37 1.43
CA TRP A 150 14.21 -1.63 0.71
C TRP A 150 15.48 -1.79 -0.14
N THR A 151 16.02 -0.71 -0.70
CA THR A 151 17.32 -0.73 -1.37
C THR A 151 18.40 -1.19 -0.40
N THR A 152 18.47 -0.59 0.80
CA THR A 152 19.39 -1.03 1.85
C THR A 152 19.14 -2.49 2.27
N TRP A 153 17.88 -2.92 2.40
CA TRP A 153 17.56 -4.30 2.73
C TRP A 153 18.02 -5.26 1.63
N THR A 154 17.98 -4.85 0.37
CA THR A 154 18.43 -5.66 -0.77
C THR A 154 19.94 -5.82 -0.77
N GLU A 155 20.69 -4.74 -0.51
CA GLU A 155 22.16 -4.76 -0.38
C GLU A 155 22.61 -5.76 0.69
N HIS A 156 21.90 -5.82 1.81
CA HIS A 156 22.17 -6.74 2.92
C HIS A 156 21.52 -8.13 2.78
N ARG A 157 20.79 -8.39 1.67
CA ARG A 157 20.00 -9.62 1.46
C ARG A 157 19.09 -9.92 2.65
N ALA A 158 18.48 -8.88 3.19
CA ALA A 158 17.74 -8.91 4.42
C ALA A 158 16.41 -9.67 4.32
N TYR A 159 16.00 -10.23 5.43
CA TYR A 159 14.69 -10.84 5.62
C TYR A 159 14.04 -10.31 6.90
N THR A 160 12.72 -10.47 7.01
CA THR A 160 11.97 -10.15 8.24
C THR A 160 11.30 -11.40 8.80
N ALA A 161 11.23 -11.48 10.13
CA ALA A 161 10.44 -12.47 10.85
C ALA A 161 9.46 -11.70 11.76
N PRO A 162 8.19 -11.53 11.35
CA PRO A 162 7.28 -10.66 12.06
C PRO A 162 6.80 -11.29 13.37
N VAL A 163 6.62 -10.45 14.39
CA VAL A 163 5.97 -10.78 15.66
C VAL A 163 4.60 -10.10 15.67
N LEU A 164 3.56 -10.88 15.95
CA LEU A 164 2.18 -10.41 15.90
C LEU A 164 1.56 -10.44 17.29
N GLU A 165 0.98 -9.33 17.71
CA GLU A 165 0.22 -9.20 18.95
C GLU A 165 -1.20 -8.75 18.65
N ARG A 166 -2.17 -9.33 19.35
CA ARG A 166 -3.58 -8.97 19.14
C ARG A 166 -3.86 -7.59 19.73
N GLY A 167 -4.34 -6.68 18.90
CA GLY A 167 -4.87 -5.38 19.35
C GLY A 167 -6.14 -5.55 20.18
N ARG A 168 -6.43 -4.57 21.05
CA ARG A 168 -7.56 -4.60 21.98
C ARG A 168 -8.58 -3.49 21.73
N ASP A 169 -8.52 -2.79 20.60
CA ASP A 169 -9.47 -1.70 20.34
C ASP A 169 -10.87 -2.26 20.09
N GLN A 170 -11.87 -1.39 20.26
CA GLN A 170 -13.26 -1.74 20.01
C GLN A 170 -13.47 -1.98 18.50
N ALA A 171 -13.47 -3.26 18.12
CA ALA A 171 -13.89 -3.70 16.80
C ALA A 171 -15.41 -3.93 16.77
N PRO A 172 -16.05 -3.85 15.59
CA PRO A 172 -17.41 -4.35 15.41
C PRO A 172 -17.52 -5.80 15.91
N THR A 173 -18.68 -6.17 16.45
CA THR A 173 -18.92 -7.54 16.91
C THR A 173 -18.87 -8.51 15.72
N ASP A 174 -18.15 -9.62 15.90
CA ASP A 174 -18.11 -10.70 14.90
C ASP A 174 -19.52 -11.28 14.66
N THR A 175 -19.75 -11.74 13.43
CA THR A 175 -20.92 -12.54 13.08
C THR A 175 -20.51 -13.98 12.76
N ALA A 176 -21.49 -14.81 12.41
CA ALA A 176 -21.22 -16.17 11.95
C ALA A 176 -20.34 -16.22 10.69
N THR A 177 -20.30 -15.17 9.87
CA THR A 177 -19.65 -15.15 8.54
C THR A 177 -18.72 -13.98 8.31
N THR A 178 -18.62 -13.03 9.25
CA THR A 178 -17.71 -11.88 9.21
C THR A 178 -16.97 -11.73 10.53
N ALA A 179 -15.66 -11.49 10.50
CA ALA A 179 -14.85 -11.28 11.69
C ALA A 179 -13.85 -10.13 11.49
N TYR A 180 -13.57 -9.41 12.58
CA TYR A 180 -12.67 -8.25 12.58
C TYR A 180 -11.49 -8.48 13.51
N ARG A 181 -10.26 -8.30 13.02
CA ARG A 181 -9.05 -8.52 13.83
C ARG A 181 -8.12 -7.33 13.70
N GLN A 182 -7.68 -6.81 14.83
CA GLN A 182 -6.58 -5.86 14.89
C GLN A 182 -5.32 -6.56 15.35
N TRP A 183 -4.21 -6.24 14.72
CA TRP A 183 -2.89 -6.77 15.03
C TRP A 183 -1.89 -5.63 15.15
N ILE A 184 -1.03 -5.69 16.16
CA ILE A 184 0.22 -4.94 16.19
C ILE A 184 1.27 -5.88 15.61
N VAL A 185 1.90 -5.49 14.51
CA VAL A 185 2.93 -6.27 13.84
C VAL A 185 4.25 -5.54 14.02
N ARG A 186 5.23 -6.22 14.59
CA ARG A 186 6.61 -5.74 14.69
C ARG A 186 7.52 -6.60 13.86
N TYR A 187 8.45 -5.97 13.14
CA TYR A 187 9.45 -6.69 12.39
C TYR A 187 10.76 -5.91 12.33
N THR A 188 11.87 -6.63 12.40
CA THR A 188 13.21 -6.08 12.26
C THR A 188 13.89 -6.73 11.05
N PRO A 189 14.27 -5.96 10.02
CA PRO A 189 15.06 -6.46 8.89
C PRO A 189 16.41 -6.98 9.39
N THR A 190 16.74 -8.21 9.01
CA THR A 190 18.00 -8.85 9.36
C THR A 190 18.73 -9.24 8.09
N GLY A 191 19.90 -8.67 7.86
CA GLY A 191 20.82 -9.01 6.79
C GLY A 191 21.43 -10.39 6.98
N ARG A 192 21.64 -11.11 5.88
CA ARG A 192 22.34 -12.41 5.90
C ARG A 192 23.83 -12.29 6.18
N ASP A 193 24.36 -11.08 6.08
CA ASP A 193 25.71 -10.66 6.46
C ASP A 193 25.83 -10.22 7.92
N GLY A 194 24.75 -10.32 8.71
CA GLY A 194 24.70 -9.90 10.11
C GLY A 194 24.22 -8.47 10.32
N TRP A 195 23.93 -7.72 9.25
CA TRP A 195 23.33 -6.39 9.36
C TRP A 195 21.96 -6.43 10.06
N LYS A 196 21.61 -5.34 10.76
CA LYS A 196 20.32 -5.16 11.43
C LYS A 196 19.76 -3.80 11.07
N GLY A 197 18.56 -3.78 10.51
CA GLY A 197 17.81 -2.57 10.25
C GLY A 197 17.06 -2.06 11.49
N SER A 198 16.45 -0.89 11.36
CA SER A 198 15.53 -0.36 12.37
C SER A 198 14.29 -1.24 12.49
N GLU A 199 13.81 -1.45 13.71
CA GLU A 199 12.53 -2.11 13.94
C GLU A 199 11.38 -1.22 13.42
N ALA A 200 10.45 -1.83 12.71
CA ALA A 200 9.20 -1.21 12.30
C ALA A 200 8.04 -1.81 13.09
N THR A 201 7.08 -0.96 13.44
CA THR A 201 5.82 -1.35 14.07
C THR A 201 4.68 -0.81 13.22
N VAL A 202 3.70 -1.67 12.89
CA VAL A 202 2.47 -1.27 12.20
C VAL A 202 1.25 -1.86 12.90
N VAL A 203 0.12 -1.18 12.80
CA VAL A 203 -1.19 -1.68 13.19
C VAL A 203 -1.93 -2.13 11.94
N VAL A 204 -2.46 -3.35 11.95
CA VAL A 204 -3.21 -3.92 10.84
C VAL A 204 -4.62 -4.25 11.28
N PHE A 205 -5.61 -3.74 10.54
CA PHE A 205 -7.01 -4.11 10.68
C PHE A 205 -7.37 -5.07 9.55
N ALA A 206 -7.64 -6.32 9.90
CA ALA A 206 -8.03 -7.37 8.96
C ALA A 206 -9.54 -7.64 9.08
N VAL A 207 -10.20 -7.70 7.93
CA VAL A 207 -11.57 -8.19 7.80
C VAL A 207 -11.51 -9.58 7.22
N LEU A 208 -12.21 -10.52 7.83
CA LEU A 208 -12.34 -11.89 7.37
C LEU A 208 -13.78 -12.20 7.05
N THR A 209 -14.00 -12.96 6.00
CA THR A 209 -15.32 -13.50 5.64
C THR A 209 -15.24 -14.98 5.36
N ARG A 210 -16.40 -15.64 5.45
CA ARG A 210 -16.62 -17.01 4.97
C ARG A 210 -18.04 -17.15 4.44
N PRO A 211 -18.28 -17.96 3.39
CA PRO A 211 -19.62 -18.14 2.84
C PRO A 211 -20.63 -18.75 3.85
N SER A 212 -20.20 -19.72 4.64
CA SER A 212 -21.01 -20.36 5.69
C SER A 212 -20.17 -20.74 6.91
N VAL A 213 -20.81 -21.21 7.99
CA VAL A 213 -20.13 -21.58 9.24
C VAL A 213 -19.19 -22.79 9.12
N THR A 214 -19.36 -23.61 8.09
CA THR A 214 -18.52 -24.77 7.79
C THR A 214 -17.38 -24.43 6.84
N ASP A 215 -17.46 -23.29 6.16
CA ASP A 215 -16.40 -22.82 5.26
C ASP A 215 -15.23 -22.22 6.04
N PRO A 216 -14.02 -22.29 5.47
CA PRO A 216 -12.86 -21.70 6.10
C PRO A 216 -12.92 -20.17 6.06
N TRP A 217 -12.40 -19.51 7.08
CA TRP A 217 -12.22 -18.05 7.04
C TRP A 217 -11.20 -17.66 5.99
N ARG A 218 -11.44 -16.52 5.34
CA ARG A 218 -10.53 -15.90 4.40
C ARG A 218 -10.47 -14.40 4.64
N VAL A 219 -9.28 -13.82 4.47
CA VAL A 219 -9.08 -12.37 4.55
C VAL A 219 -9.74 -11.72 3.34
N SER A 220 -10.70 -10.84 3.57
CA SER A 220 -11.39 -10.09 2.52
C SER A 220 -10.86 -8.67 2.35
N ASP A 221 -10.22 -8.13 3.38
CA ASP A 221 -9.62 -6.80 3.36
C ASP A 221 -8.55 -6.66 4.44
N MET A 222 -7.55 -5.81 4.20
CA MET A 222 -6.54 -5.41 5.18
C MET A 222 -6.21 -3.93 5.05
N LEU A 223 -6.26 -3.23 6.17
CA LEU A 223 -5.81 -1.86 6.30
C LEU A 223 -4.58 -1.78 7.19
N VAL A 224 -3.47 -1.25 6.66
CA VAL A 224 -2.23 -1.04 7.39
C VAL A 224 -2.10 0.42 7.82
N ARG A 225 -1.65 0.65 9.06
CA ARG A 225 -1.34 1.95 9.65
C ARG A 225 0.05 1.88 10.30
N SER A 226 0.90 2.85 9.97
CA SER A 226 2.25 3.03 10.53
C SER A 226 2.30 4.26 11.40
#